data_AF-A0A838GGB7-F1
#
_entry.id   AF-A0A838GGB7-F1
#
_cell.length_a   1.000
_cell.length_b   1.000
_cell.length_c   1.000
_cell.angle_alpha   90.00
_cell.angle_beta   90.00
_cell.angle_gamma   90.00
#
_symmetry.space_group_name_H-M   'P 1'
#
loop_
_entity.id
_entity.type
_entity.pdbx_description
1 polymer ?
#
loop_
_entity_poly.entity_id
_entity_poly.type
_entity_poly.pdbx_seq_one_letter_code
_entity_poly.pdbx_strand_id
1 'polypeptide(L)'
;MSVYHWYEIPEDDSLQQGDIFFRFPVLVPGTLRVESDIVVFDTQSRIERNDVIILTQSCDLVVDGIPSVLLCRVFDFVDAANDPTNTIKMNHFSEMKKGRMPSYHLLKPCDLEGHARRHMVVNFGQVFTSSFAQLNWVATSGSGRIRLLPPYREHLSQAFARFVMRVGLPQDVGDLPRQNQ
;
A
#
# COMPACT_ATOMS: atom_id res chain seq x y z
N MET A 1 31.59 6.84 5.42
CA MET A 1 30.12 6.86 5.63
C MET A 1 29.56 5.65 4.93
N SER A 2 28.89 4.73 5.64
CA SER A 2 28.30 3.55 5.01
C SER A 2 27.19 4.00 4.06
N VAL A 3 27.25 3.51 2.81
CA VAL A 3 26.15 3.68 1.86
C VAL A 3 25.01 2.79 2.37
N TYR A 4 23.97 3.41 2.92
CA TYR A 4 22.82 2.66 3.40
C TYR A 4 21.93 2.30 2.20
N HIS A 5 21.77 1.01 1.94
CA HIS A 5 20.86 0.52 0.91
C HIS A 5 19.44 0.49 1.48
N TRP A 6 18.55 1.28 0.87
CA TRP A 6 17.14 1.39 1.28
C TRP A 6 16.26 0.30 0.66
N TYR A 7 16.78 -0.36 -0.38
CA TYR A 7 16.07 -1.29 -1.23
C TYR A 7 16.94 -2.52 -1.51
N GLU A 8 16.28 -3.65 -1.73
CA GLU A 8 16.85 -4.85 -2.35
C GLU A 8 15.94 -5.39 -3.46
N ILE A 9 16.48 -6.24 -4.32
CA ILE A 9 15.71 -7.10 -5.22
C ILE A 9 15.60 -8.45 -4.50
N PRO A 10 14.40 -8.87 -4.05
CA PRO A 10 14.25 -10.18 -3.43
C PRO A 10 14.66 -11.31 -4.37
N GLU A 11 15.51 -12.22 -3.88
CA GLU A 11 15.94 -13.41 -4.63
C GLU A 11 14.97 -14.59 -4.46
N ASP A 12 14.05 -14.49 -3.50
CA ASP A 12 13.03 -15.51 -3.19
C ASP A 12 11.62 -15.08 -3.64
N ASP A 13 10.66 -16.00 -3.47
CA ASP A 13 9.23 -15.76 -3.68
C ASP A 13 8.50 -15.28 -2.41
N SER A 14 9.21 -15.13 -1.28
CA SER A 14 8.62 -14.71 -0.01
C SER A 14 7.99 -13.33 -0.15
N LEU A 15 6.77 -13.14 0.35
CA LEU A 15 6.14 -11.83 0.41
C LEU A 15 6.38 -11.20 1.77
N GLN A 16 6.76 -9.92 1.78
CA GLN A 16 7.02 -9.17 3.00
C GLN A 16 6.40 -7.77 2.93
N GLN A 17 6.15 -7.20 4.10
CA GLN A 17 5.82 -5.79 4.21
C GLN A 17 6.91 -4.94 3.53
N GLY A 18 6.50 -3.93 2.79
CA GLY A 18 7.42 -3.06 2.06
C GLY A 18 7.86 -3.59 0.69
N ASP A 19 7.34 -4.73 0.24
CA ASP A 19 7.49 -5.16 -1.16
C ASP A 19 6.70 -4.23 -2.08
N ILE A 20 7.35 -3.76 -3.15
CA ILE A 20 6.80 -2.85 -4.15
C ILE A 20 6.70 -3.59 -5.48
N PHE A 21 5.45 -3.73 -5.95
CA PHE A 21 5.13 -4.30 -7.24
C PHE A 21 4.79 -3.19 -8.23
N PHE A 22 5.43 -3.21 -9.40
CA PHE A 22 5.19 -2.23 -10.45
C PHE A 22 4.13 -2.72 -11.42
N ARG A 23 3.23 -1.82 -11.86
CA ARG A 23 2.14 -2.11 -12.80
C ARG A 23 1.29 -3.32 -12.39
N PHE A 24 1.13 -3.52 -11.08
CA PHE A 24 0.36 -4.59 -10.47
C PHE A 24 -1.12 -4.49 -10.89
N PRO A 25 -1.73 -5.59 -11.35
CA PRO A 25 -3.14 -5.61 -11.70
C PRO A 25 -4.02 -5.55 -10.45
N VAL A 26 -4.77 -4.46 -10.29
CA VAL A 26 -5.72 -4.26 -9.20
C VAL A 26 -7.14 -4.30 -9.75
N LEU A 27 -8.00 -5.08 -9.10
CA LEU A 27 -9.44 -5.07 -9.37
C LEU A 27 -10.06 -3.81 -8.78
N VAL A 28 -10.60 -2.95 -9.63
CA VAL A 28 -11.42 -1.81 -9.21
C VAL A 28 -12.88 -2.24 -9.31
N PRO A 29 -13.59 -2.36 -8.18
CA PRO A 29 -14.97 -2.78 -8.18
C PRO A 29 -15.83 -1.71 -8.87
N GLY A 30 -16.77 -2.16 -9.69
CA GLY A 30 -17.83 -1.31 -10.20
C GLY A 30 -18.88 -0.97 -9.14
N THR A 31 -19.80 -0.07 -9.46
CA THR A 31 -21.03 0.17 -8.69
C THR A 31 -21.93 -1.06 -8.68
N LEU A 32 -22.19 -1.57 -7.48
CA LEU A 32 -23.22 -2.57 -7.21
C LEU A 32 -24.52 -1.87 -6.84
N ARG A 33 -25.63 -2.25 -7.48
CA ARG A 33 -26.97 -1.87 -7.04
C ARG A 33 -27.65 -3.09 -6.44
N VAL A 34 -28.16 -2.93 -5.24
CA VAL A 34 -28.91 -3.99 -4.55
C VAL A 34 -30.35 -3.53 -4.49
N GLU A 35 -31.23 -4.24 -5.19
CA GLU A 35 -32.67 -4.02 -5.18
C GLU A 35 -33.33 -5.24 -4.53
N SER A 36 -33.80 -5.09 -3.28
CA SER A 36 -34.22 -6.22 -2.44
C SER A 36 -33.11 -7.29 -2.30
N ASP A 37 -33.42 -8.58 -2.48
CA ASP A 37 -32.42 -9.67 -2.48
C ASP A 37 -31.78 -9.87 -3.87
N ILE A 38 -32.09 -9.01 -4.84
CA ILE A 38 -31.56 -9.08 -6.20
C ILE A 38 -30.37 -8.13 -6.30
N VAL A 39 -29.18 -8.71 -6.51
CA VAL A 39 -27.99 -7.93 -6.84
C VAL A 39 -28.01 -7.64 -8.33
N VAL A 40 -28.27 -6.38 -8.69
CA VAL A 40 -28.16 -5.88 -10.05
C VAL A 40 -26.77 -5.29 -10.23
N PHE A 41 -25.93 -6.00 -10.98
CA PHE A 41 -24.61 -5.51 -11.36
C PHE A 41 -24.75 -4.45 -12.45
N ASP A 42 -24.78 -3.17 -12.05
CA ASP A 42 -24.90 -2.04 -12.99
C ASP A 42 -23.57 -1.72 -13.71
N THR A 43 -22.46 -2.43 -13.45
CA THR A 43 -21.15 -1.93 -13.92
C THR A 43 -20.08 -2.98 -14.22
N GLN A 44 -19.26 -2.60 -15.21
CA GLN A 44 -18.04 -3.25 -15.65
C GLN A 44 -16.92 -3.00 -14.61
N SER A 45 -16.77 -3.90 -13.64
CA SER A 45 -15.53 -3.99 -12.87
C SER A 45 -14.34 -4.04 -13.84
N ARG A 46 -13.24 -3.37 -13.48
CA ARG A 46 -12.10 -3.23 -14.39
C ARG A 46 -10.79 -3.53 -13.67
N ILE A 47 -9.82 -3.96 -14.45
CA ILE A 47 -8.46 -4.15 -13.96
C ILE A 47 -7.66 -2.90 -14.29
N GLU A 48 -7.13 -2.24 -13.25
CA GLU A 48 -6.15 -1.18 -13.40
C GLU A 48 -4.74 -1.71 -13.15
N ARG A 49 -3.74 -1.10 -13.78
CA ARG A 49 -2.33 -1.34 -13.44
C ARG A 49 -1.83 -0.20 -12.56
N ASN A 50 -1.52 -0.49 -11.32
CA ASN A 50 -1.00 0.46 -10.35
C ASN A 50 0.33 -0.02 -9.81
N ASP A 51 1.24 0.90 -9.49
CA ASP A 51 2.36 0.57 -8.63
C ASP A 51 1.83 0.49 -7.20
N VAL A 52 2.19 -0.56 -6.47
CA VAL A 52 1.64 -0.87 -5.15
C VAL A 52 2.70 -1.34 -4.19
N ILE A 53 2.50 -1.07 -2.89
CA ILE A 53 3.36 -1.54 -1.81
C ILE A 53 2.57 -2.36 -0.79
N ILE A 54 3.13 -3.46 -0.30
CA ILE A 54 2.54 -4.27 0.77
C ILE A 54 2.62 -3.53 2.11
N LEU A 55 1.47 -3.36 2.76
CA LEU A 55 1.36 -2.82 4.12
C LEU A 55 1.06 -3.86 5.19
N THR A 56 0.43 -4.98 4.86
CA THR A 56 0.23 -6.10 5.81
C THR A 56 1.58 -6.52 6.39
N GLN A 57 1.64 -6.75 7.71
CA GLN A 57 2.89 -7.10 8.36
C GLN A 57 3.37 -8.49 7.91
N SER A 58 4.68 -8.67 7.80
CA SER A 58 5.25 -9.94 7.33
C SER A 58 4.86 -11.13 8.22
N CYS A 59 4.67 -10.93 9.53
CA CYS A 59 4.21 -11.98 10.45
C CYS A 59 2.80 -12.48 10.09
N ASP A 60 1.96 -11.60 9.57
CA ASP A 60 0.62 -11.93 9.10
C ASP A 60 0.71 -12.74 7.79
N LEU A 61 1.69 -12.44 6.92
CA LEU A 61 1.85 -13.10 5.60
C LEU A 61 2.38 -14.55 5.68
N VAL A 62 3.08 -14.91 6.75
CA VAL A 62 3.70 -16.25 6.94
C VAL A 62 2.70 -17.29 7.46
N VAL A 63 1.59 -16.85 8.06
CA VAL A 63 0.53 -17.76 8.50
C VAL A 63 -0.32 -18.14 7.29
N ASP A 64 -0.18 -19.39 6.84
CA ASP A 64 -1.06 -20.02 5.85
C ASP A 64 -2.54 -19.78 6.22
N GLY A 65 -3.17 -18.78 5.61
CA GLY A 65 -4.55 -18.45 5.94
C GLY A 65 -5.03 -17.02 5.71
N ILE A 66 -4.17 -16.06 5.35
CA ILE A 66 -4.68 -14.71 5.04
C ILE A 66 -5.27 -14.67 3.63
N PRO A 67 -6.59 -14.48 3.48
CA PRO A 67 -7.24 -14.45 2.17
C PRO A 67 -6.89 -13.18 1.39
N SER A 68 -6.51 -12.09 2.08
CA SER A 68 -6.31 -10.77 1.50
C SER A 68 -5.14 -10.02 2.11
N VAL A 69 -4.25 -9.51 1.25
CA VAL A 69 -3.13 -8.65 1.59
C VAL A 69 -3.52 -7.18 1.34
N LEU A 70 -3.19 -6.31 2.31
CA LEU A 70 -3.39 -4.87 2.21
C LEU A 70 -2.24 -4.23 1.43
N LEU A 71 -2.62 -3.46 0.42
CA LEU A 71 -1.72 -2.74 -0.47
C LEU A 71 -2.04 -1.24 -0.41
N CYS A 72 -1.05 -0.41 -0.69
CA CYS A 72 -1.25 1.02 -0.97
C CYS A 72 -0.68 1.40 -2.33
N ARG A 73 -1.29 2.40 -2.98
CA ARG A 73 -0.73 2.97 -4.21
C ARG A 73 0.64 3.59 -3.94
N VAL A 74 1.55 3.37 -4.88
CA VAL A 74 2.83 4.07 -5.02
C VAL A 74 2.81 4.87 -6.32
N PHE A 75 3.46 6.03 -6.34
CA PHE A 75 3.68 6.79 -7.57
C PHE A 75 4.96 7.60 -7.51
N ASP A 76 5.52 7.97 -8.67
CA ASP A 76 6.63 8.92 -8.75
C ASP A 76 6.16 10.34 -8.41
N PHE A 77 6.85 10.98 -7.46
CA PHE A 77 6.47 12.31 -6.98
C PHE A 77 6.50 13.37 -8.08
N VAL A 78 7.55 13.37 -8.91
CA VAL A 78 7.77 14.42 -9.90
C VAL A 78 6.78 14.28 -11.04
N ASP A 79 6.47 13.07 -11.47
CA ASP A 79 5.42 12.83 -12.47
C ASP A 79 4.06 13.29 -11.95
N ALA A 80 3.73 12.93 -10.71
CA ALA A 80 2.48 13.38 -10.08
C ALA A 80 2.42 14.91 -9.90
N ALA A 81 3.53 15.57 -9.59
CA ALA A 81 3.59 17.02 -9.43
C ALA A 81 3.51 17.79 -10.75
N ASN A 82 3.97 17.19 -11.85
CA ASN A 82 3.96 17.78 -13.18
C ASN A 82 2.66 17.52 -13.95
N ASP A 83 1.87 16.54 -13.54
CA ASP A 83 0.54 16.30 -14.11
C ASP A 83 -0.43 17.44 -13.74
N PRO A 84 -0.94 18.22 -14.71
CA PRO A 84 -1.84 19.33 -14.44
C PRO A 84 -3.18 18.87 -13.85
N THR A 85 -3.58 17.61 -14.09
CA THR A 85 -4.84 17.04 -13.59
C THR A 85 -4.73 16.52 -12.16
N ASN A 86 -3.51 16.35 -11.64
CA ASN A 86 -3.26 15.85 -10.31
C ASN A 86 -3.30 16.97 -9.26
N THR A 87 -3.65 16.62 -8.02
CA THR A 87 -3.68 17.53 -6.88
C THR A 87 -2.31 17.68 -6.21
N ILE A 88 -1.38 16.74 -6.44
CA ILE A 88 0.01 16.84 -5.99
C ILE A 88 0.72 17.96 -6.75
N LYS A 89 1.51 18.77 -6.03
CA LYS A 89 2.27 19.91 -6.56
C LYS A 89 3.69 19.91 -5.98
N MET A 90 4.60 20.61 -6.64
CA MET A 90 6.03 20.58 -6.29
C MET A 90 6.32 21.03 -4.85
N ASN A 91 5.57 22.02 -4.34
CA ASN A 91 5.68 22.49 -2.95
C ASN A 91 5.28 21.43 -1.90
N HIS A 92 4.45 20.44 -2.27
CA HIS A 92 4.05 19.35 -1.39
C HIS A 92 5.23 18.45 -0.99
N PHE A 93 6.33 18.44 -1.75
CA PHE A 93 7.52 17.68 -1.39
C PHE A 93 8.05 18.03 0.01
N SER A 94 8.17 19.35 0.28
CA SER A 94 8.60 19.87 1.57
C SER A 94 7.62 19.46 2.68
N GLU A 95 6.32 19.52 2.40
CA GLU A 95 5.29 19.22 3.39
C GLU A 95 5.21 17.73 3.71
N MET A 96 5.38 16.85 2.72
CA MET A 96 5.53 15.40 2.92
C MET A 96 6.80 15.09 3.72
N LYS A 97 7.94 15.72 3.39
CA LYS A 97 9.19 15.55 4.13
C LYS A 97 9.09 15.96 5.61
N LYS A 98 8.28 16.99 5.91
CA LYS A 98 7.99 17.45 7.27
C LYS A 98 6.88 16.66 7.97
N GLY A 99 6.29 15.66 7.32
CA GLY A 99 5.18 14.86 7.87
C GLY A 99 3.85 15.60 8.01
N ARG A 100 3.68 16.73 7.31
CA ARG A 100 2.48 17.58 7.36
C ARG A 100 1.36 17.12 6.43
N MET A 101 1.62 16.10 5.62
CA MET A 101 0.63 15.48 4.74
C MET A 101 0.44 14.02 5.14
N PRO A 102 -0.39 13.73 6.16
CA PRO A 102 -0.45 12.43 6.83
C PRO A 102 -0.81 11.24 5.95
N SER A 103 -1.58 11.48 4.89
CA SER A 103 -1.98 10.45 3.92
C SER A 103 -0.87 10.04 2.97
N TYR A 104 0.29 10.72 3.02
CA TYR A 104 1.40 10.47 2.10
C TYR A 104 2.69 10.16 2.87
N HIS A 105 3.43 9.18 2.37
CA HIS A 105 4.74 8.82 2.88
C HIS A 105 5.78 8.86 1.76
N LEU A 106 6.81 9.69 1.93
CA LEU A 106 7.84 9.90 0.92
C LEU A 106 8.91 8.81 1.01
N LEU A 107 9.10 8.11 -0.10
CA LEU A 107 10.16 7.15 -0.32
C LEU A 107 11.36 7.81 -1.02
N LYS A 108 12.57 7.42 -0.62
CA LYS A 108 13.82 7.87 -1.26
C LYS A 108 13.92 7.31 -2.69
N PRO A 109 14.80 7.88 -3.53
CA PRO A 109 15.14 7.27 -4.81
C PRO A 109 15.66 5.85 -4.61
N CYS A 110 15.35 4.98 -5.58
CA CYS A 110 15.93 3.66 -5.69
C CYS A 110 17.03 3.72 -6.75
N ASP A 111 18.23 3.26 -6.43
CA ASP A 111 19.39 3.29 -7.33
C ASP A 111 19.81 1.87 -7.78
N LEU A 112 18.97 0.85 -7.53
CA LEU A 112 19.22 -0.52 -7.94
C LEU A 112 19.19 -0.62 -9.48
N GLU A 113 20.18 -1.31 -10.05
CA GLU A 113 20.28 -1.50 -11.50
C GLU A 113 19.02 -2.17 -12.07
N GLY A 114 18.52 -1.68 -13.21
CA GLY A 114 17.24 -2.12 -13.79
C GLY A 114 15.99 -1.65 -13.05
N HIS A 115 16.12 -1.13 -11.83
CA HIS A 115 15.02 -0.72 -10.95
C HIS A 115 15.14 0.73 -10.48
N ALA A 116 15.94 1.55 -11.16
CA ALA A 116 16.16 2.94 -10.79
C ALA A 116 14.84 3.74 -10.79
N ARG A 117 14.58 4.50 -9.73
CA ARG A 117 13.38 5.33 -9.55
C ARG A 117 13.75 6.60 -8.81
N ARG A 118 13.07 7.71 -9.13
CA ARG A 118 13.16 8.94 -8.32
C ARG A 118 12.38 8.76 -7.02
N HIS A 119 12.17 9.86 -6.29
CA HIS A 119 11.34 9.85 -5.09
C HIS A 119 9.94 9.32 -5.40
N MET A 120 9.56 8.25 -4.70
CA MET A 120 8.22 7.68 -4.78
C MET A 120 7.39 8.17 -3.59
N VAL A 121 6.07 8.11 -3.72
CA VAL A 121 5.13 8.46 -2.66
C VAL A 121 4.18 7.30 -2.47
N VAL A 122 4.08 6.82 -1.23
CA VAL A 122 3.01 5.91 -0.81
C VAL A 122 1.79 6.74 -0.44
N ASN A 123 0.62 6.43 -1.00
CA ASN A 123 -0.65 7.07 -0.66
C ASN A 123 -1.47 6.15 0.25
N PHE A 124 -1.48 6.46 1.55
CA PHE A 124 -2.27 5.73 2.54
C PHE A 124 -3.79 5.91 2.38
N GLY A 125 -4.23 6.95 1.66
CA GLY A 125 -5.65 7.14 1.34
C GLY A 125 -6.14 6.30 0.16
N GLN A 126 -5.24 5.69 -0.61
CA GLN A 126 -5.59 4.84 -1.75
C GLN A 126 -5.10 3.42 -1.49
N VAL A 127 -5.95 2.67 -0.79
CA VAL A 127 -5.73 1.29 -0.41
C VAL A 127 -6.34 0.32 -1.41
N PHE A 128 -5.70 -0.83 -1.56
CA PHE A 128 -6.24 -1.94 -2.32
C PHE A 128 -6.12 -3.22 -1.49
N THR A 129 -6.92 -4.22 -1.85
CA THR A 129 -6.74 -5.59 -1.36
C THR A 129 -6.50 -6.51 -2.53
N SER A 130 -5.63 -7.50 -2.34
CA SER A 130 -5.35 -8.54 -3.32
C SER A 130 -5.17 -9.87 -2.60
N SER A 131 -5.46 -10.99 -3.26
CA SER A 131 -5.21 -12.28 -2.65
C SER A 131 -3.70 -12.54 -2.55
N PHE A 132 -3.29 -13.25 -1.50
CA PHE A 132 -1.90 -13.70 -1.37
C PHE A 132 -1.46 -14.48 -2.62
N ALA A 133 -2.33 -15.35 -3.13
CA ALA A 133 -2.10 -16.13 -4.34
C ALA A 133 -1.78 -15.27 -5.57
N GLN A 134 -2.48 -14.14 -5.75
CA GLN A 134 -2.21 -13.24 -6.86
C GLN A 134 -0.83 -12.58 -6.72
N LEU A 135 -0.50 -12.07 -5.54
CA LEU A 135 0.83 -11.48 -5.28
C LEU A 135 1.95 -12.49 -5.47
N ASN A 136 1.77 -13.73 -4.98
CA ASN A 136 2.75 -14.79 -5.13
C ASN A 136 2.95 -15.18 -6.60
N TRP A 137 1.85 -15.28 -7.37
CA TRP A 137 1.92 -15.51 -8.81
C TRP A 137 2.68 -14.40 -9.54
N VAL A 138 2.44 -13.14 -9.18
CA VAL A 138 3.17 -11.99 -9.77
C VAL A 138 4.65 -12.03 -9.38
N ALA A 139 4.97 -12.31 -8.11
CA ALA A 139 6.35 -12.39 -7.62
C ALA A 139 7.16 -13.49 -8.35
N THR A 140 6.55 -14.65 -8.59
CA THR A 140 7.20 -15.79 -9.25
C THR A 140 7.23 -15.67 -10.78
N SER A 141 6.35 -14.88 -11.39
CA SER A 141 6.28 -14.68 -12.85
C SER A 141 7.34 -13.73 -13.42
N GLY A 142 8.28 -13.24 -12.60
CA GLY A 142 9.42 -12.43 -13.05
C GLY A 142 9.09 -10.95 -13.34
N SER A 143 7.89 -10.46 -12.99
CA SER A 143 7.64 -9.02 -12.96
C SER A 143 8.39 -8.42 -11.78
N GLY A 144 9.62 -7.98 -12.02
CA GLY A 144 10.55 -7.59 -10.98
C GLY A 144 9.93 -6.64 -9.94
N ARG A 145 10.22 -6.93 -8.68
CA ARG A 145 9.80 -6.17 -7.50
C ARG A 145 11.02 -5.67 -6.75
N ILE A 146 10.86 -4.63 -5.97
CA ILE A 146 11.87 -4.19 -5.00
C ILE A 146 11.28 -4.26 -3.60
N ARG A 147 12.13 -4.45 -2.59
CA ARG A 147 11.73 -4.55 -1.18
C ARG A 147 12.40 -3.46 -0.38
N LEU A 148 11.63 -2.80 0.50
CA LEU A 148 12.19 -1.90 1.49
C LEU A 148 12.97 -2.67 2.56
N LEU A 149 14.22 -2.27 2.78
CA LEU A 149 15.04 -2.77 3.88
C LEU A 149 14.72 -2.02 5.19
N PRO A 150 14.87 -2.66 6.36
CA PRO A 150 14.92 -1.96 7.63
C PRO A 150 16.00 -0.86 7.63
N PRO A 151 15.88 0.23 8.43
CA PRO A 151 14.74 0.63 9.24
C PRO A 151 13.59 1.26 8.42
N TYR A 152 13.71 1.31 7.08
CA TYR A 152 12.79 2.09 6.27
C TYR A 152 11.39 1.49 6.24
N ARG A 153 11.35 0.16 6.21
CA ARG A 153 10.12 -0.61 6.36
C ARG A 153 9.41 -0.28 7.68
N GLU A 154 10.13 -0.21 8.79
CA GLU A 154 9.56 0.10 10.10
C GLU A 154 9.04 1.54 10.14
N HIS A 155 9.71 2.49 9.48
CA HIS A 155 9.23 3.85 9.32
C HIS A 155 7.93 3.93 8.50
N LEU A 156 7.81 3.13 7.44
CA LEU A 156 6.57 3.00 6.66
C LEU A 156 5.43 2.51 7.56
N SER A 157 5.65 1.42 8.29
CA SER A 157 4.64 0.83 9.19
C SER A 157 4.19 1.83 10.27
N GLN A 158 5.16 2.54 10.86
CA GLN A 158 4.87 3.58 11.84
C GLN A 158 4.10 4.76 11.25
N ALA A 159 4.44 5.18 10.02
CA ALA A 159 3.73 6.24 9.32
C ALA A 159 2.28 5.85 9.00
N PHE A 160 2.06 4.62 8.55
CA PHE A 160 0.72 4.09 8.29
C PHE A 160 -0.11 3.96 9.57
N ALA A 161 0.48 3.43 10.66
CA ALA A 161 -0.19 3.37 11.96
C ALA A 161 -0.63 4.77 12.43
N ARG A 162 0.25 5.77 12.33
CA ARG A 162 -0.09 7.16 12.63
C ARG A 162 -1.17 7.74 11.72
N PHE A 163 -1.31 7.28 10.48
CA PHE A 163 -2.39 7.72 9.60
C PHE A 163 -3.73 7.17 10.10
N VAL A 164 -3.80 5.87 10.41
CA VAL A 164 -5.03 5.18 10.86
C VAL A 164 -5.47 5.66 12.25
N MET A 165 -4.55 5.78 13.22
CA MET A 165 -4.87 6.15 14.61
C MET A 165 -5.43 7.57 14.78
N ARG A 166 -5.43 8.43 13.75
CA ARG A 166 -5.99 9.79 13.84
C ARG A 166 -7.52 9.81 13.92
N VAL A 167 -8.18 8.67 13.74
CA VAL A 167 -9.64 8.52 13.73
C VAL A 167 -10.12 7.94 15.07
N GLY A 168 -10.26 8.81 16.08
CA GLY A 168 -10.98 8.54 17.33
C GLY A 168 -10.20 7.84 18.46
N LEU A 169 -10.29 8.39 19.67
CA LEU A 169 -10.00 7.65 20.92
C LEU A 169 -11.23 6.79 21.26
N PRO A 170 -11.06 5.53 21.71
CA PRO A 170 -12.19 4.72 22.12
C PRO A 170 -12.93 5.41 23.29
N GLN A 171 -14.23 5.67 23.11
CA GLN A 171 -15.12 5.81 24.25
C GLN A 171 -15.31 4.42 24.87
N ASP A 172 -15.55 4.37 26.17
CA ASP A 172 -15.80 3.12 26.91
C ASP A 172 -16.89 2.30 26.21
N VAL A 173 -16.60 1.03 25.91
CA VAL A 173 -17.51 0.12 25.19
C VAL A 173 -18.63 -0.40 26.12
N GLY A 174 -18.54 -0.11 27.41
CA GLY A 174 -19.48 -0.59 28.42
C GLY A 174 -19.34 -2.09 28.66
N ASP A 175 -20.03 -2.60 29.69
CA ASP A 175 -20.01 -4.01 30.04
C ASP A 175 -20.93 -4.85 29.15
N LEU A 176 -20.55 -6.10 28.91
CA LEU A 176 -21.42 -7.08 28.27
C LEU A 176 -22.72 -7.27 29.08
N PRO A 177 -23.90 -7.33 28.45
CA PRO A 177 -25.15 -7.56 29.16
C PRO A 177 -25.09 -8.92 29.87
N ARG A 178 -25.34 -8.92 31.18
CA ARG A 178 -25.43 -10.15 31.97
C ARG A 178 -26.63 -10.95 31.49
N GLN A 179 -26.38 -12.19 31.05
CA GLN A 179 -27.46 -13.15 30.86
C GLN A 179 -28.02 -13.51 32.23
N ASN A 180 -29.27 -13.13 32.50
CA ASN A 180 -29.98 -13.60 33.68
C ASN A 180 -30.19 -15.11 33.53
N GLN A 181 -29.52 -15.90 34.37
CA GLN A 181 -29.83 -17.32 34.59
C GLN A 181 -31.13 -17.46 35.36
#